data_AF-A0A9D6SLY1-F1
#
_entry.id   AF-A0A9D6SLY1-F1
#
_cell.length_a   1.000
_cell.length_b   1.000
_cell.length_c   1.000
_cell.angle_alpha   90.00
_cell.angle_beta   90.00
_cell.angle_gamma   90.00
#
_symmetry.space_group_name_H-M   'P 1'
#
loop_
_entity.id
_entity.type
_entity.pdbx_description
1 polymer ?
#
loop_
_entity_poly.entity_id
_entity_poly.type
_entity_poly.pdbx_seq_one_letter_code
_entity_poly.pdbx_strand_id
1 'polypeptide(L)' 'MGVLDPTKVARCALQNAASVAGLILTTDAMVAEMPKDESPAGHGHGGMGGMGGMGGMDM' A
#
# COMPACT_ATOMS: atom_id res chain seq x y z
N MET A 1 13.49 -30.85 29.93
CA MET A 1 13.68 -29.50 29.35
C MET A 1 12.51 -29.23 28.42
N GLY A 2 11.84 -28.08 28.57
CA GLY A 2 10.69 -27.68 27.73
C GLY A 2 11.12 -27.00 26.42
N VAL A 3 10.17 -26.31 25.76
CA VAL A 3 10.46 -25.50 24.55
C VAL A 3 11.32 -24.30 24.96
N LEU A 4 12.52 -24.22 24.38
CA LEU A 4 13.49 -23.15 24.63
C LEU A 4 13.46 -22.17 23.46
N ASP A 5 13.10 -20.93 23.74
CA ASP A 5 13.14 -19.86 22.75
C ASP A 5 14.55 -19.25 22.70
N PRO A 6 15.20 -19.18 21.53
CA PRO A 6 16.54 -18.61 21.44
C PRO A 6 16.56 -17.14 21.88
N THR A 7 17.51 -16.77 22.74
CA THR A 7 17.61 -15.41 23.30
C THR A 7 17.69 -14.32 22.23
N LYS A 8 18.34 -14.60 21.09
CA LYS A 8 18.40 -13.68 19.95
C LYS A 8 17.02 -13.49 19.32
N VAL A 9 16.22 -14.55 19.20
CA VAL A 9 14.88 -14.51 18.59
C VAL A 9 13.94 -13.69 19.47
N ALA A 10 13.85 -14.01 20.76
CA ALA A 10 12.99 -13.29 21.69
C ALA A 10 13.35 -11.78 21.75
N ARG A 11 14.64 -11.44 21.81
CA ARG A 11 15.09 -10.04 21.84
C ARG A 11 14.76 -9.30 20.55
N CYS A 12 15.12 -9.85 19.39
CA CYS A 12 14.89 -9.17 18.12
C CYS A 12 13.38 -9.01 17.84
N ALA A 13 12.57 -10.01 18.18
CA ALA A 13 11.11 -9.92 18.03
C ALA A 13 10.53 -8.76 18.84
N LEU A 14 10.90 -8.65 20.13
CA LEU A 14 10.42 -7.58 21.00
C LEU A 14 10.90 -6.20 20.55
N GLN A 15 12.17 -6.07 20.13
CA GLN A 15 12.73 -4.79 19.65
C GLN A 15 12.03 -4.31 18.38
N ASN A 16 11.81 -5.21 17.41
CA ASN A 16 11.12 -4.87 16.16
C ASN A 16 9.65 -4.50 16.43
N ALA A 17 8.97 -5.25 17.31
CA ALA A 17 7.59 -4.95 17.69
C ALA A 17 7.49 -3.58 18.38
N ALA A 18 8.39 -3.27 19.32
CA ALA A 18 8.42 -1.98 19.99
C ALA A 18 8.66 -0.83 19.00
N SER A 19 9.52 -1.03 17.98
CA SER A 19 9.76 -0.03 16.94
C SER A 19 8.49 0.29 16.14
N VAL A 20 7.75 -0.73 15.70
CA VAL A 20 6.51 -0.54 14.94
C VAL A 20 5.42 0.06 15.83
N ALA A 21 5.28 -0.43 17.05
CA ALA A 21 4.33 0.10 18.02
C ALA A 21 4.60 1.58 18.32
N GLY A 22 5.88 1.98 18.43
CA GLY A 22 6.28 3.37 18.59
C GLY A 22 5.77 4.26 17.45
N LEU A 23 5.94 3.84 16.19
CA LEU A 23 5.42 4.56 15.04
C LEU A 23 3.89 4.69 15.08
N ILE A 24 3.18 3.60 15.37
CA ILE A 24 1.70 3.60 15.39
C ILE A 24 1.14 4.47 16.52
N LEU A 25 1.73 4.41 17.73
CA LEU A 25 1.23 5.16 18.88
C LEU A 25 1.44 6.67 18.77
N THR A 26 2.45 7.13 18.04
CA THR A 26 2.75 8.56 17.86
C THR A 26 2.23 9.13 16.54
N THR A 27 1.50 8.33 15.75
CA THR A 27 0.90 8.79 14.49
C THR A 27 -0.56 9.16 14.73
N ASP A 28 -0.89 10.44 14.65
CA ASP A 28 -2.26 10.94 14.90
C ASP A 28 -3.25 10.59 13.79
N ALA A 29 -2.79 10.55 12.52
CA ALA A 29 -3.63 10.26 11.37
C ALA A 29 -2.84 9.58 10.25
N MET A 30 -3.49 8.65 9.54
CA MET A 30 -2.98 8.04 8.31
C MET A 30 -3.91 8.41 7.17
N VAL A 31 -3.34 8.89 6.06
CA VAL A 31 -4.08 9.18 4.83
C VAL A 31 -3.74 8.11 3.82
N ALA A 32 -4.77 7.44 3.30
CA ALA A 32 -4.64 6.46 2.22
C ALA A 32 -5.51 6.89 1.03
N GLU A 33 -4.99 6.75 -0.18
CA GLU A 33 -5.81 6.90 -1.39
C GLU A 33 -6.66 5.64 -1.58
N MET A 34 -7.89 5.83 -2.08
CA MET A 34 -8.72 4.70 -2.50
C MET A 34 -8.02 3.95 -3.63
N PRO A 35 -8.14 2.60 -3.70
CA PRO A 35 -7.71 1.84 -4.86
C PRO A 35 -8.31 2.45 -6.13
N LYS A 36 -7.46 2.69 -7.13
CA LYS A 36 -7.91 3.11 -8.46
C LYS A 36 -8.35 1.87 -9.22
N ASP A 37 -9.45 1.96 -9.94
CA ASP A 37 -9.81 0.96 -10.96
C ASP A 37 -8.81 1.09 -12.12
N GLU A 38 -7.63 0.51 -11.96
CA GLU A 38 -6.72 0.31 -13.07
C GLU A 38 -7.27 -0.84 -13.93
N SER A 39 -7.90 -0.48 -15.06
CA SER A 39 -8.06 -1.44 -16.16
C SER A 39 -6.67 -2.02 -16.43
N PRO A 40 -6.51 -3.36 -16.52
CA PRO A 40 -5.19 -3.96 -16.69
C PRO A 40 -4.49 -3.25 -17.84
N ALA A 41 -3.34 -2.63 -17.53
CA ALA A 41 -2.45 -2.05 -18.53
C ALA A 41 -1.95 -3.21 -19.40
N GLY A 42 -2.76 -3.55 -20.40
CA GLY A 42 -2.49 -4.58 -21.37
C GLY A 42 -1.19 -4.26 -22.05
N HIS A 43 -0.23 -5.16 -21.91
CA HIS A 43 0.95 -5.21 -22.75
C HIS A 43 0.48 -5.28 -24.20
N GLY A 44 0.52 -4.15 -24.92
CA GLY A 44 -0.03 -4.05 -26.27
C GLY A 44 0.58 -2.88 -27.01
N HIS A 45 1.70 -3.15 -27.68
CA HIS A 45 2.27 -2.29 -28.71
C HIS A 45 1.24 -2.02 -29.81
N GLY A 46 0.86 -0.75 -30.01
CA GLY A 46 0.25 -0.33 -31.28
C GLY A 46 -0.83 0.75 -31.19
N GLY A 47 -0.60 1.84 -31.93
CA GLY A 47 -1.68 2.53 -32.65
C GLY A 47 -2.24 3.79 -32.02
N MET A 48 -1.80 4.93 -32.56
CA MET A 48 -2.56 6.18 -32.64
C MET A 48 -4.07 5.96 -32.85
N GLY A 49 -4.93 6.56 -32.03
CA GLY A 49 -6.36 6.63 -32.35
C GLY A 49 -7.23 7.35 -31.32
N GLY A 50 -7.72 8.55 -31.69
CA GLY A 50 -9.06 8.97 -31.28
C GLY A 50 -9.17 10.13 -30.30
N MET A 51 -8.95 11.35 -30.80
CA MET A 51 -9.65 12.54 -30.32
C MET A 51 -11.17 12.28 -30.39
N GLY A 52 -11.91 12.40 -29.28
CA GLY A 52 -13.37 12.32 -29.31
C GLY A 52 -14.02 12.61 -27.97
N GLY A 53 -14.75 13.73 -27.87
CA GLY A 53 -15.78 13.89 -26.85
C GLY A 53 -15.80 15.18 -26.03
N MET A 54 -15.39 16.33 -26.57
CA MET A 54 -15.71 17.63 -25.95
C MET A 54 -16.85 18.29 -26.73
N GLY A 55 -18.07 17.79 -26.49
CA GLY A 55 -19.29 18.30 -27.10
C GLY A 55 -20.50 17.74 -26.35
N GLY A 56 -21.04 18.52 -25.42
CA GLY A 56 -22.19 18.11 -24.61
C GLY A 56 -22.43 19.11 -23.49
N MET A 57 -22.92 20.27 -23.88
CA MET A 57 -23.32 21.38 -23.03
C MET A 57 -24.81 21.20 -22.76
N ASP A 58 -25.22 20.79 -21.55
CA ASP A 58 -26.62 20.75 -21.14
C ASP A 58 -26.73 21.05 -19.63
N MET A 59 -27.15 22.30 -19.33
CA MET A 59 -27.56 22.92 -18.04
C MET A 59 -26.63 22.86 -16.83
#